data_AF-A0AAX3UEZ1-F1
#
_entry.id   AF-A0AAX3UEZ1-F1
#
_cell.length_a   1.000
_cell.length_b   1.000
_cell.length_c   1.000
_cell.angle_alpha   90.00
_cell.angle_beta   90.00
_cell.angle_gamma   90.00
#
_symmetry.space_group_name_H-M   'P 1'
#
loop_
_entity.id
_entity.type
_entity.pdbx_description
1 polymer ?
#
loop_
_entity_poly.entity_id
_entity_poly.type
_entity_poly.pdbx_seq_one_letter_code
_entity_poly.pdbx_strand_id
1 'polypeptide(L)'
;MKNIYFNHDGNIDDLVSYLLLLQAPNIKLLGVGAIDADGYIDPSVEACRKMTDLFNLRKDKLAVARSNSLAVNQFPHEWRMATYSFNYLPILNEKGSIATPQAELPAHLDLVDKVKKSTEPVTLVMTGPLTDLARALDVDSSIEKNIKKLYWMGGSLDGHGNVAMINADGSQEWNSFWDPYAVKRVFKSNIPIQMVGLESTEELPLNDELRQHWASLRKYPAMDLVGQGYSLIISIPSAELYLWDVLTTVSALYPEIVETETAHAKVITDGLRAGSFDRDPNGREVAIVTKAHKDLFFQKMDEILERTK
;
A
#
# COMPACT_ATOMS: atom_id res chain seq x y z
N MET A 1 21.20 3.15 2.35
CA MET A 1 20.04 3.60 1.56
C MET A 1 19.19 2.37 1.26
N LYS A 2 17.87 2.41 1.52
CA LYS A 2 16.98 1.25 1.36
C LYS A 2 16.41 1.22 -0.07
N ASN A 3 16.60 0.12 -0.80
CA ASN A 3 15.95 -0.08 -2.09
C ASN A 3 14.51 -0.52 -1.88
N ILE A 4 13.55 0.19 -2.47
CA ILE A 4 12.12 -0.10 -2.31
C ILE A 4 11.49 -0.36 -3.69
N TYR A 5 10.61 -1.36 -3.75
CA TYR A 5 9.60 -1.49 -4.79
C TYR A 5 8.22 -1.34 -4.12
N PHE A 6 7.38 -0.49 -4.69
CA PHE A 6 6.05 -0.21 -4.15
C PHE A 6 4.97 -0.81 -5.06
N ASN A 7 4.01 -1.54 -4.50
CA ASN A 7 2.84 -2.02 -5.24
C ASN A 7 1.57 -1.64 -4.50
N HIS A 8 0.62 -1.05 -5.18
CA HIS A 8 -0.56 -0.43 -4.57
C HIS A 8 -1.77 -0.60 -5.47
N ASP A 9 -2.98 -0.34 -5.00
CA ASP A 9 -4.20 -0.48 -5.80
C ASP A 9 -4.99 0.81 -6.05
N GLY A 10 -4.56 1.92 -5.45
CA GLY A 10 -4.82 3.25 -5.97
C GLY A 10 -5.99 3.98 -5.31
N ASN A 11 -6.40 3.57 -4.12
CA ASN A 11 -7.23 4.42 -3.28
C ASN A 11 -6.38 5.58 -2.71
N ILE A 12 -7.00 6.44 -1.91
CA ILE A 12 -6.40 7.69 -1.45
C ILE A 12 -5.17 7.44 -0.55
N ASP A 13 -5.25 6.49 0.36
CA ASP A 13 -4.18 6.12 1.29
C ASP A 13 -2.98 5.45 0.59
N ASP A 14 -3.20 4.69 -0.49
CA ASP A 14 -2.14 4.23 -1.40
C ASP A 14 -1.41 5.41 -2.07
N LEU A 15 -2.16 6.38 -2.59
CA LEU A 15 -1.59 7.52 -3.30
C LEU A 15 -0.84 8.44 -2.32
N VAL A 16 -1.32 8.56 -1.08
CA VAL A 16 -0.59 9.22 0.00
C VAL A 16 0.67 8.43 0.38
N SER A 17 0.61 7.10 0.44
CA SER A 17 1.78 6.24 0.63
C SER A 17 2.83 6.43 -0.46
N TYR A 18 2.40 6.53 -1.72
CA TYR A 18 3.28 6.84 -2.83
C TYR A 18 3.93 8.22 -2.70
N LEU A 19 3.14 9.24 -2.32
CA LEU A 19 3.65 10.59 -2.06
C LEU A 19 4.73 10.58 -0.97
N LEU A 20 4.50 9.87 0.14
CA LEU A 20 5.50 9.71 1.20
C LEU A 20 6.77 9.04 0.68
N LEU A 21 6.66 8.01 -0.15
CA LEU A 21 7.82 7.37 -0.78
C LEU A 21 8.55 8.30 -1.76
N LEU A 22 7.85 9.17 -2.50
CA LEU A 22 8.50 10.19 -3.34
C LEU A 22 9.25 11.24 -2.51
N GLN A 23 8.74 11.55 -1.33
CA GLN A 23 9.27 12.54 -0.40
C GLN A 23 10.27 11.98 0.60
N ALA A 24 10.34 10.67 0.85
CA ALA A 24 11.17 10.10 1.91
C ALA A 24 12.69 10.29 1.66
N PRO A 25 13.48 10.66 2.68
CA PRO A 25 14.94 10.71 2.53
C PRO A 25 15.54 9.30 2.58
N ASN A 26 16.78 9.15 2.09
CA ASN A 26 17.61 7.96 2.34
C ASN A 26 17.05 6.60 1.83
N ILE A 27 16.13 6.64 0.86
CA ILE A 27 15.69 5.48 0.08
C ILE A 27 16.04 5.63 -1.40
N LYS A 28 15.95 4.53 -2.13
CA LYS A 28 15.95 4.49 -3.59
C LYS A 28 14.70 3.74 -4.04
N LEU A 29 13.75 4.45 -4.65
CA LEU A 29 12.56 3.82 -5.20
C LEU A 29 12.90 3.25 -6.58
N LEU A 30 12.79 1.93 -6.74
CA LEU A 30 13.21 1.22 -7.95
C LEU A 30 12.10 1.11 -8.99
N GLY A 31 10.86 1.02 -8.54
CA GLY A 31 9.68 0.81 -9.35
C GLY A 31 8.41 0.99 -8.53
N VAL A 32 7.31 1.20 -9.25
CA VAL A 32 5.96 1.30 -8.69
C VAL A 32 5.00 0.54 -9.60
N GLY A 33 4.22 -0.37 -9.02
CA GLY A 33 3.14 -1.09 -9.68
C GLY A 33 1.78 -0.66 -9.15
N ALA A 34 0.80 -0.52 -10.04
CA ALA A 34 -0.61 -0.28 -9.69
C ALA A 34 -1.48 -1.45 -10.15
N ILE A 35 -2.31 -2.02 -9.26
CA ILE A 35 -3.24 -3.12 -9.54
C ILE A 35 -4.71 -2.64 -9.53
N ASP A 36 -5.57 -3.25 -10.37
CA ASP A 36 -6.97 -2.85 -10.52
C ASP A 36 -7.88 -3.41 -9.41
N ALA A 37 -7.62 -3.00 -8.16
CA ALA A 37 -8.37 -3.42 -6.98
C ALA A 37 -9.18 -2.25 -6.37
N ASP A 38 -8.73 -1.58 -5.30
CA ASP A 38 -9.49 -0.52 -4.65
C ASP A 38 -9.45 0.85 -5.34
N GLY A 39 -8.72 0.95 -6.45
CA GLY A 39 -8.76 2.06 -7.39
C GLY A 39 -8.96 1.58 -8.82
N TYR A 40 -9.50 2.44 -9.68
CA TYR A 40 -9.42 2.19 -11.13
C TYR A 40 -7.99 2.36 -11.61
N ILE A 41 -7.47 1.32 -12.28
CA ILE A 41 -6.05 1.25 -12.61
C ILE A 41 -5.55 2.37 -13.55
N ASP A 42 -6.33 2.79 -14.54
CA ASP A 42 -5.91 3.81 -15.51
C ASP A 42 -5.72 5.19 -14.85
N PRO A 43 -6.69 5.75 -14.09
CA PRO A 43 -6.45 6.98 -13.35
C PRO A 43 -5.39 6.82 -12.24
N SER A 44 -5.23 5.63 -11.66
CA SER A 44 -4.19 5.33 -10.67
C SER A 44 -2.78 5.48 -11.28
N VAL A 45 -2.54 4.79 -12.41
CA VAL A 45 -1.27 4.88 -13.15
C VAL A 45 -1.00 6.32 -13.60
N GLU A 46 -2.01 7.03 -14.11
CA GLU A 46 -1.87 8.42 -14.52
C GLU A 46 -1.52 9.35 -13.35
N ALA A 47 -2.23 9.22 -12.21
CA ALA A 47 -1.99 10.00 -11.00
C ALA A 47 -0.56 9.79 -10.49
N CYS A 48 -0.09 8.54 -10.38
CA CYS A 48 1.28 8.25 -9.95
C CYS A 48 2.33 8.88 -10.88
N ARG A 49 2.10 8.91 -12.19
CA ARG A 49 3.02 9.58 -13.12
C ARG A 49 3.04 11.10 -12.92
N LYS A 50 1.88 11.73 -12.70
CA LYS A 50 1.77 13.17 -12.36
C LYS A 50 2.44 13.48 -11.02
N MET A 51 2.21 12.64 -10.01
CA MET A 51 2.84 12.76 -8.70
C MET A 51 4.36 12.60 -8.80
N THR A 52 4.88 11.68 -9.62
CA THR A 52 6.32 11.55 -9.86
C THR A 52 6.90 12.83 -10.44
N ASP A 53 6.27 13.40 -11.48
CA ASP A 53 6.71 14.65 -12.10
C ASP A 53 6.81 15.79 -11.08
N LEU A 54 5.86 15.86 -10.15
CA LEU A 54 5.74 16.97 -9.21
C LEU A 54 6.56 16.77 -7.92
N PHE A 55 6.54 15.59 -7.33
CA PHE A 55 6.98 15.32 -5.95
C PHE A 55 8.24 14.45 -5.83
N ASN A 56 8.81 13.94 -6.93
CA ASN A 56 10.04 13.14 -6.88
C ASN A 56 11.28 13.99 -6.54
N LEU A 57 11.50 14.27 -5.25
CA LEU A 57 12.61 15.10 -4.77
C LEU A 57 13.97 14.49 -5.10
N ARG A 58 14.06 13.16 -5.14
CA ARG A 58 15.31 12.43 -5.39
C ARG A 58 15.65 12.32 -6.87
N LYS A 59 14.72 12.65 -7.77
CA LYS A 59 14.85 12.45 -9.22
C LYS A 59 15.15 10.99 -9.59
N ASP A 60 14.55 10.05 -8.84
CA ASP A 60 14.60 8.62 -9.17
C ASP A 60 14.05 8.42 -10.58
N LYS A 61 14.72 7.60 -11.42
CA LYS A 61 14.25 7.28 -12.77
C LYS A 61 13.13 6.23 -12.69
N LEU A 62 11.90 6.70 -12.54
CA LEU A 62 10.73 5.86 -12.37
C LEU A 62 9.93 5.72 -13.68
N ALA A 63 9.30 4.57 -13.82
CA ALA A 63 8.20 4.32 -14.73
C ALA A 63 7.11 3.63 -13.90
N VAL A 64 5.83 3.91 -14.20
CA VAL A 64 4.71 3.32 -13.45
C VAL A 64 4.19 2.09 -14.17
N ALA A 65 4.27 0.93 -13.54
CA ALA A 65 3.86 -0.34 -14.13
C ALA A 65 2.37 -0.59 -13.89
N ARG A 66 1.64 -0.77 -15.00
CA ARG A 66 0.22 -1.13 -14.97
C ARG A 66 0.09 -2.64 -14.78
N SER A 67 -0.58 -3.09 -13.73
CA SER A 67 -0.92 -4.50 -13.58
C SER A 67 -1.89 -5.00 -14.67
N ASN A 68 -1.87 -6.30 -14.88
CA ASN A 68 -2.88 -7.05 -15.62
C ASN A 68 -3.40 -8.23 -14.80
N SER A 69 -3.34 -8.13 -13.47
CA SER A 69 -3.96 -9.04 -12.52
C SER A 69 -5.46 -8.79 -12.44
N LEU A 70 -6.21 -9.87 -12.19
CA LEU A 70 -7.66 -9.87 -12.21
C LEU A 70 -8.19 -10.27 -10.83
N ALA A 71 -9.26 -9.62 -10.40
CA ALA A 71 -9.88 -9.86 -9.12
C ALA A 71 -10.49 -11.27 -9.04
N VAL A 72 -10.34 -11.92 -7.89
CA VAL A 72 -11.22 -13.02 -7.50
C VAL A 72 -12.48 -12.44 -6.88
N ASN A 73 -12.33 -11.47 -5.97
CA ASN A 73 -13.41 -10.70 -5.38
C ASN A 73 -13.10 -9.20 -5.54
N GLN A 74 -13.92 -8.46 -6.28
CA GLN A 74 -13.62 -7.05 -6.58
C GLN A 74 -14.11 -6.10 -5.48
N PHE A 75 -13.36 -5.03 -5.22
CA PHE A 75 -13.74 -3.95 -4.30
C PHE A 75 -15.05 -3.25 -4.75
N PRO A 76 -15.80 -2.65 -3.81
CA PRO A 76 -17.00 -1.88 -4.13
C PRO A 76 -16.72 -0.77 -5.15
N HIS A 77 -17.61 -0.62 -6.12
CA HIS A 77 -17.44 0.36 -7.20
C HIS A 77 -17.26 1.79 -6.68
N GLU A 78 -18.01 2.14 -5.64
CA GLU A 78 -18.07 3.47 -5.04
C GLU A 78 -16.72 3.91 -4.45
N TRP A 79 -15.94 2.96 -3.90
CA TRP A 79 -14.63 3.26 -3.32
C TRP A 79 -13.60 3.51 -4.43
N ARG A 80 -13.62 2.66 -5.45
CA ARG A 80 -12.74 2.73 -6.63
C ARG A 80 -12.82 4.04 -7.41
N MET A 81 -13.95 4.76 -7.30
CA MET A 81 -14.16 6.04 -7.98
C MET A 81 -13.30 7.19 -7.43
N ALA A 82 -12.83 7.10 -6.18
CA ALA A 82 -12.03 8.17 -5.56
C ALA A 82 -10.75 8.50 -6.35
N THR A 83 -10.13 7.48 -6.95
CA THR A 83 -8.92 7.62 -7.79
C THR A 83 -9.13 8.55 -8.98
N TYR A 84 -10.32 8.53 -9.61
CA TYR A 84 -10.62 9.46 -10.71
C TYR A 84 -10.58 10.90 -10.22
N SER A 85 -11.28 11.20 -9.14
CA SER A 85 -11.31 12.54 -8.54
C SER A 85 -9.91 13.00 -8.14
N PHE A 86 -9.11 12.12 -7.53
CA PHE A 86 -7.73 12.44 -7.14
C PHE A 86 -6.85 12.77 -8.35
N ASN A 87 -6.90 11.96 -9.42
CA ASN A 87 -6.12 12.17 -10.65
C ASN A 87 -6.41 13.53 -11.31
N TYR A 88 -7.61 14.09 -11.12
CA TYR A 88 -8.03 15.36 -11.71
C TYR A 88 -7.90 16.57 -10.77
N LEU A 89 -7.30 16.43 -9.59
CA LEU A 89 -7.02 17.57 -8.71
C LEU A 89 -6.14 18.61 -9.44
N PRO A 90 -6.41 19.93 -9.32
CA PRO A 90 -5.69 20.96 -10.04
C PRO A 90 -4.16 20.90 -9.87
N ILE A 91 -3.69 20.59 -8.66
CA ILE A 91 -2.25 20.45 -8.35
C ILE A 91 -1.55 19.39 -9.21
N LEU A 92 -2.22 18.30 -9.58
CA LEU A 92 -1.66 17.25 -10.43
C LEU A 92 -1.77 17.57 -11.93
N ASN A 93 -2.57 18.56 -12.31
CA ASN A 93 -2.89 18.86 -13.70
C ASN A 93 -2.38 20.24 -14.19
N GLU A 94 -1.80 21.05 -13.29
CA GLU A 94 -1.27 22.39 -13.61
C GLU A 94 -0.30 22.40 -14.80
N LYS A 95 0.55 21.38 -14.92
CA LYS A 95 1.54 21.26 -16.00
C LYS A 95 0.94 20.92 -17.37
N GLY A 96 -0.27 20.36 -17.41
CA GLY A 96 -0.95 19.94 -18.65
C GLY A 96 -0.24 18.84 -19.46
N SER A 97 0.80 18.20 -18.92
CA SER A 97 1.56 17.13 -19.58
C SER A 97 2.22 16.20 -18.55
N ILE A 98 2.49 14.95 -18.95
CA ILE A 98 3.07 13.91 -18.10
C ILE A 98 4.39 13.44 -18.72
N ALA A 99 5.52 13.66 -18.01
CA ALA A 99 6.86 13.29 -18.47
C ALA A 99 7.28 11.89 -18.02
N THR A 100 6.92 11.49 -16.79
CA THR A 100 7.16 10.15 -16.28
C THR A 100 6.46 9.12 -17.19
N PRO A 101 7.14 8.10 -17.70
CA PRO A 101 6.52 7.11 -18.59
C PRO A 101 5.70 6.07 -17.82
N GLN A 102 4.77 5.42 -18.51
CA GLN A 102 4.27 4.12 -18.08
C GLN A 102 5.34 3.07 -18.39
N ALA A 103 5.49 2.06 -17.53
CA ALA A 103 6.42 0.96 -17.81
C ALA A 103 5.90 0.07 -18.95
N GLU A 104 6.82 -0.49 -19.73
CA GLU A 104 6.51 -1.42 -20.83
C GLU A 104 6.03 -2.79 -20.30
N LEU A 105 6.53 -3.20 -19.14
CA LEU A 105 6.18 -4.48 -18.51
C LEU A 105 4.97 -4.32 -17.59
N PRO A 106 4.08 -5.33 -17.52
CA PRO A 106 3.04 -5.37 -16.49
C PRO A 106 3.66 -5.50 -15.09
N ALA A 107 2.96 -5.03 -14.06
CA ALA A 107 3.48 -4.88 -12.70
C ALA A 107 4.24 -6.12 -12.15
N HIS A 108 3.69 -7.33 -12.27
CA HIS A 108 4.38 -8.56 -11.85
C HIS A 108 5.71 -8.82 -12.59
N LEU A 109 5.82 -8.48 -13.89
CA LEU A 109 7.07 -8.62 -14.65
C LEU A 109 8.04 -7.47 -14.39
N ASP A 110 7.54 -6.24 -14.20
CA ASP A 110 8.38 -5.12 -13.79
C ASP A 110 9.02 -5.42 -12.42
N LEU A 111 8.24 -5.92 -11.46
CA LEU A 111 8.75 -6.38 -10.15
C LEU A 111 9.89 -7.39 -10.29
N VAL A 112 9.72 -8.43 -11.09
CA VAL A 112 10.79 -9.42 -11.37
C VAL A 112 12.03 -8.72 -11.94
N ASP A 113 11.86 -7.86 -12.93
CA ASP A 113 12.96 -7.15 -13.59
C ASP A 113 13.73 -6.25 -12.60
N LYS A 114 13.03 -5.45 -11.80
CA LYS A 114 13.65 -4.56 -10.79
C LYS A 114 14.38 -5.34 -9.72
N VAL A 115 13.79 -6.40 -9.20
CA VAL A 115 14.41 -7.21 -8.15
C VAL A 115 15.65 -7.92 -8.68
N LYS A 116 15.61 -8.49 -9.90
CA LYS A 116 16.78 -9.17 -10.49
C LYS A 116 17.94 -8.23 -10.84
N LYS A 117 17.63 -6.99 -11.25
CA LYS A 117 18.65 -5.98 -11.59
C LYS A 117 19.23 -5.28 -10.37
N SER A 118 18.57 -5.36 -9.21
CA SER A 118 19.06 -4.75 -7.98
C SER A 118 20.25 -5.54 -7.43
N THR A 119 21.39 -4.88 -7.26
CA THR A 119 22.58 -5.47 -6.61
C THR A 119 22.44 -5.59 -5.10
N GLU A 120 21.50 -4.85 -4.51
CA GLU A 120 21.18 -4.87 -3.09
C GLU A 120 19.79 -5.47 -2.85
N PRO A 121 19.54 -6.11 -1.70
CA PRO A 121 18.21 -6.63 -1.36
C PRO A 121 17.12 -5.55 -1.41
N VAL A 122 15.99 -5.89 -2.01
CA VAL A 122 14.84 -5.00 -2.22
C VAL A 122 13.82 -5.17 -1.11
N THR A 123 13.41 -4.09 -0.46
CA THR A 123 12.24 -4.06 0.40
C THR A 123 10.99 -3.89 -0.45
N LEU A 124 9.99 -4.75 -0.25
CA LEU A 124 8.69 -4.62 -0.87
C LEU A 124 7.75 -3.91 0.10
N VAL A 125 7.05 -2.89 -0.39
CA VAL A 125 5.94 -2.26 0.31
C VAL A 125 4.70 -2.50 -0.57
N MET A 126 3.73 -3.22 -0.03
CA MET A 126 2.52 -3.59 -0.77
C MET A 126 1.29 -3.17 0.03
N THR A 127 0.51 -2.26 -0.53
CA THR A 127 -0.68 -1.68 0.13
C THR A 127 -1.99 -2.18 -0.47
N GLY A 128 -1.93 -2.86 -1.62
CA GLY A 128 -3.06 -3.58 -2.21
C GLY A 128 -2.93 -5.11 -2.11
N PRO A 129 -3.71 -5.86 -2.93
CA PRO A 129 -3.66 -7.32 -2.98
C PRO A 129 -2.31 -7.89 -3.44
N LEU A 130 -1.98 -9.09 -2.97
CA LEU A 130 -0.67 -9.73 -3.22
C LEU A 130 -0.53 -10.43 -4.58
N THR A 131 -1.50 -10.32 -5.48
CA THR A 131 -1.55 -11.10 -6.73
C THR A 131 -0.36 -10.82 -7.66
N ASP A 132 0.11 -9.58 -7.76
CA ASP A 132 1.29 -9.28 -8.57
C ASP A 132 2.58 -9.90 -7.99
N LEU A 133 2.71 -9.97 -6.66
CA LEU A 133 3.82 -10.68 -6.02
C LEU A 133 3.71 -12.20 -6.22
N ALA A 134 2.52 -12.77 -6.03
CA ALA A 134 2.29 -14.20 -6.25
C ALA A 134 2.66 -14.60 -7.68
N ARG A 135 2.22 -13.82 -8.67
CA ARG A 135 2.56 -14.02 -10.08
C ARG A 135 4.04 -13.80 -10.37
N ALA A 136 4.68 -12.82 -9.76
CA ALA A 136 6.13 -12.61 -9.89
C ALA A 136 6.91 -13.83 -9.37
N LEU A 137 6.49 -14.41 -8.25
CA LEU A 137 7.09 -15.62 -7.68
C LEU A 137 6.84 -16.87 -8.54
N ASP A 138 5.72 -16.93 -9.26
CA ASP A 138 5.44 -18.02 -10.22
C ASP A 138 6.25 -17.88 -11.50
N VAL A 139 6.52 -16.65 -11.95
CA VAL A 139 7.41 -16.38 -13.08
C VAL A 139 8.86 -16.73 -12.73
N ASP A 140 9.36 -16.28 -11.57
CA ASP A 140 10.74 -16.52 -11.14
C ASP A 140 10.86 -16.50 -9.60
N SER A 141 10.76 -17.67 -8.97
CA SER A 141 10.93 -17.80 -7.51
C SER A 141 12.35 -17.46 -7.02
N SER A 142 13.35 -17.33 -7.89
CA SER A 142 14.71 -16.96 -7.45
C SER A 142 14.78 -15.54 -6.89
N ILE A 143 13.80 -14.68 -7.21
CA ILE A 143 13.70 -13.31 -6.69
C ILE A 143 13.54 -13.28 -5.17
N GLU A 144 13.02 -14.35 -4.54
CA GLU A 144 12.89 -14.47 -3.08
C GLU A 144 14.21 -14.16 -2.37
N LYS A 145 15.33 -14.61 -2.93
CA LYS A 145 16.67 -14.45 -2.36
C LYS A 145 17.15 -13.00 -2.33
N ASN A 146 16.59 -12.13 -3.18
CA ASN A 146 16.94 -10.72 -3.24
C ASN A 146 15.85 -9.82 -2.69
N ILE A 147 14.81 -10.38 -2.08
CA ILE A 147 13.79 -9.62 -1.35
C ILE A 147 14.18 -9.61 0.13
N LYS A 148 14.42 -8.42 0.68
CA LYS A 148 14.81 -8.25 2.08
C LYS A 148 13.67 -8.54 3.03
N LYS A 149 12.50 -7.96 2.76
CA LYS A 149 11.29 -8.04 3.58
C LYS A 149 10.11 -7.51 2.79
N LEU A 150 8.95 -8.12 2.96
CA LEU A 150 7.65 -7.63 2.54
C LEU A 150 6.98 -6.92 3.71
N TYR A 151 6.62 -5.66 3.51
CA TYR A 151 5.68 -4.92 4.37
C TYR A 151 4.35 -4.90 3.63
N TRP A 152 3.34 -5.53 4.19
CA TRP A 152 2.04 -5.70 3.54
C TRP A 152 0.92 -5.19 4.44
N MET A 153 0.06 -4.34 3.88
CA MET A 153 -1.23 -3.99 4.47
C MET A 153 -2.21 -5.10 4.12
N GLY A 154 -2.60 -5.89 5.11
CA GLY A 154 -3.62 -6.89 4.88
C GLY A 154 -3.72 -7.97 5.95
N GLY A 155 -4.89 -8.60 5.97
CA GLY A 155 -5.28 -9.59 6.96
C GLY A 155 -5.69 -9.02 8.32
N SER A 156 -6.19 -9.91 9.16
CA SER A 156 -6.44 -9.72 10.59
C SER A 156 -6.27 -11.07 11.27
N LEU A 157 -5.72 -11.08 12.49
CA LEU A 157 -5.54 -12.31 13.29
C LEU A 157 -6.32 -12.31 14.61
N ASP A 158 -7.20 -11.35 14.82
CA ASP A 158 -8.13 -11.28 15.95
C ASP A 158 -9.56 -11.72 15.58
N GLY A 159 -9.83 -11.96 14.29
CA GLY A 159 -11.11 -12.42 13.77
C GLY A 159 -12.05 -11.30 13.33
N HIS A 160 -11.67 -10.03 13.50
CA HIS A 160 -12.40 -8.87 13.00
C HIS A 160 -12.01 -8.58 11.55
N GLY A 161 -13.01 -8.38 10.68
CA GLY A 161 -12.82 -8.04 9.28
C GLY A 161 -13.55 -6.77 8.86
N ASN A 162 -13.27 -6.30 7.66
CA ASN A 162 -13.91 -5.12 7.04
C ASN A 162 -14.67 -5.46 5.74
N VAL A 163 -14.80 -6.75 5.41
CA VAL A 163 -15.55 -7.22 4.23
C VAL A 163 -17.01 -7.50 4.60
N ALA A 164 -17.94 -6.74 4.03
CA ALA A 164 -19.38 -6.90 4.21
C ALA A 164 -20.08 -7.32 2.91
N MET A 165 -19.77 -8.52 2.40
CA MET A 165 -20.28 -9.06 1.14
C MET A 165 -21.14 -10.31 1.34
N ILE A 166 -22.08 -10.58 0.43
CA ILE A 166 -23.00 -11.74 0.54
C ILE A 166 -22.28 -13.10 0.52
N ASN A 167 -21.07 -13.15 -0.05
CA ASN A 167 -20.21 -14.33 -0.13
C ASN A 167 -19.13 -14.39 0.96
N ALA A 168 -19.25 -13.56 2.01
CA ALA A 168 -18.28 -13.41 3.09
C ALA A 168 -19.00 -13.48 4.46
N ASP A 169 -18.32 -13.99 5.49
CA ASP A 169 -18.85 -14.03 6.86
C ASP A 169 -18.44 -12.82 7.73
N GLY A 170 -17.64 -11.91 7.17
CA GLY A 170 -17.21 -10.68 7.85
C GLY A 170 -15.88 -10.80 8.59
N SER A 171 -15.24 -11.97 8.60
CA SER A 171 -13.92 -12.17 9.24
C SER A 171 -12.73 -11.87 8.32
N GLN A 172 -12.99 -11.38 7.11
CA GLN A 172 -11.96 -11.10 6.11
C GLN A 172 -11.53 -9.64 6.12
N GLU A 173 -10.27 -9.41 5.78
CA GLU A 173 -9.76 -8.11 5.38
C GLU A 173 -9.72 -8.03 3.83
N TRP A 174 -10.03 -6.87 3.26
CA TRP A 174 -10.24 -6.68 1.81
C TRP A 174 -9.05 -7.06 0.91
N ASN A 175 -7.82 -6.65 1.22
CA ASN A 175 -6.63 -6.99 0.42
C ASN A 175 -6.38 -8.50 0.36
N SER A 176 -6.64 -9.20 1.47
CA SER A 176 -6.61 -10.66 1.51
C SER A 176 -7.81 -11.29 0.78
N PHE A 177 -9.01 -10.74 0.95
CA PHE A 177 -10.24 -11.20 0.32
C PHE A 177 -10.23 -11.06 -1.20
N TRP A 178 -9.54 -10.04 -1.72
CA TRP A 178 -9.49 -9.76 -3.16
C TRP A 178 -8.91 -10.93 -3.96
N ASP A 179 -7.87 -11.59 -3.41
CA ASP A 179 -7.30 -12.84 -3.92
C ASP A 179 -6.64 -13.66 -2.80
N PRO A 180 -7.41 -14.53 -2.11
CA PRO A 180 -6.90 -15.37 -1.03
C PRO A 180 -5.86 -16.40 -1.52
N TYR A 181 -5.90 -16.76 -2.81
CA TYR A 181 -4.96 -17.71 -3.40
C TYR A 181 -3.58 -17.10 -3.57
N ALA A 182 -3.51 -15.82 -3.94
CA ALA A 182 -2.26 -15.06 -3.98
C ALA A 182 -1.63 -14.95 -2.59
N VAL A 183 -2.41 -14.65 -1.55
CA VAL A 183 -1.92 -14.64 -0.17
C VAL A 183 -1.31 -15.99 0.19
N LYS A 184 -2.03 -17.09 -0.08
CA LYS A 184 -1.54 -18.46 0.17
C LYS A 184 -0.25 -18.76 -0.60
N ARG A 185 -0.11 -18.22 -1.80
CA ARG A 185 1.09 -18.41 -2.63
C ARG A 185 2.30 -17.63 -2.09
N VAL A 186 2.09 -16.40 -1.62
CA VAL A 186 3.15 -15.59 -0.97
C VAL A 186 3.54 -16.18 0.38
N PHE A 187 2.59 -16.71 1.14
CA PHE A 187 2.84 -17.37 2.44
C PHE A 187 3.66 -18.66 2.33
N LYS A 188 3.74 -19.26 1.13
CA LYS A 188 4.64 -20.39 0.85
C LYS A 188 6.07 -19.98 0.49
N SER A 189 6.34 -18.69 0.30
CA SER A 189 7.68 -18.17 -0.01
C SER A 189 8.56 -18.11 1.24
N ASN A 190 9.85 -17.92 1.04
CA ASN A 190 10.79 -17.68 2.14
C ASN A 190 10.93 -16.20 2.53
N ILE A 191 10.16 -15.30 1.92
CA ILE A 191 10.26 -13.85 2.13
C ILE A 191 9.83 -13.50 3.56
N PRO A 192 10.65 -12.79 4.36
CA PRO A 192 10.20 -12.26 5.66
C PRO A 192 9.02 -11.30 5.46
N ILE A 193 7.94 -11.49 6.22
CA ILE A 193 6.70 -10.70 6.07
C ILE A 193 6.43 -9.93 7.37
N GLN A 194 6.15 -8.64 7.25
CA GLN A 194 5.43 -7.88 8.27
C GLN A 194 4.04 -7.54 7.75
N MET A 195 3.05 -7.91 8.54
CA MET A 195 1.64 -7.60 8.29
C MET A 195 1.25 -6.39 9.13
N VAL A 196 0.60 -5.44 8.49
CA VAL A 196 -0.19 -4.40 9.15
C VAL A 196 -1.64 -4.79 8.95
N GLY A 197 -2.24 -5.31 10.02
CA GLY A 197 -3.64 -5.72 10.02
C GLY A 197 -4.57 -4.55 10.33
N LEU A 198 -5.86 -4.82 10.39
CA LEU A 198 -6.87 -3.81 10.75
C LEU A 198 -6.62 -3.30 12.17
N GLU A 199 -6.38 -4.21 13.11
CA GLU A 199 -6.15 -3.95 14.53
C GLU A 199 -4.96 -3.01 14.77
N SER A 200 -3.95 -3.06 13.89
CA SER A 200 -2.72 -2.28 13.99
C SER A 200 -2.94 -0.78 13.83
N THR A 201 -4.08 -0.37 13.28
CA THR A 201 -4.33 0.99 12.79
C THR A 201 -5.39 1.72 13.59
N GLU A 202 -6.04 1.04 14.52
CA GLU A 202 -7.10 1.60 15.37
C GLU A 202 -6.62 2.82 16.20
N GLU A 203 -5.30 2.90 16.45
CA GLU A 203 -4.66 4.04 17.12
C GLU A 203 -4.52 5.30 16.23
N LEU A 204 -4.76 5.18 14.92
CA LEU A 204 -4.54 6.20 13.91
C LEU A 204 -5.85 6.56 13.14
N PRO A 205 -6.93 6.96 13.83
CA PRO A 205 -8.19 7.28 13.16
C PRO A 205 -8.06 8.58 12.35
N LEU A 206 -8.64 8.57 11.16
CA LEU A 206 -8.87 9.76 10.36
C LEU A 206 -10.01 10.57 10.98
N ASN A 207 -9.63 11.53 11.83
CA ASN A 207 -10.57 12.40 12.54
C ASN A 207 -10.43 13.87 12.10
N ASP A 208 -11.32 14.73 12.62
CA ASP A 208 -11.33 16.15 12.25
C ASP A 208 -10.10 16.91 12.76
N GLU A 209 -9.52 16.49 13.89
CA GLU A 209 -8.27 17.07 14.41
C GLU A 209 -7.13 16.85 13.41
N LEU A 210 -6.98 15.64 12.88
CA LEU A 210 -5.98 15.33 11.87
C LEU A 210 -6.20 16.08 10.56
N ARG A 211 -7.47 16.18 10.10
CA ARG A 211 -7.81 16.97 8.91
C ARG A 211 -7.47 18.46 9.11
N GLN A 212 -7.74 19.01 10.29
CA GLN A 212 -7.40 20.39 10.63
C GLN A 212 -5.88 20.60 10.73
N HIS A 213 -5.14 19.61 11.25
CA HIS A 213 -3.67 19.62 11.26
C HIS A 213 -3.11 19.76 9.85
N TRP A 214 -3.52 18.90 8.91
CA TRP A 214 -3.10 19.02 7.50
C TRP A 214 -3.49 20.36 6.87
N ALA A 215 -4.69 20.86 7.16
CA ALA A 215 -5.13 22.18 6.68
C ALA A 215 -4.26 23.32 7.21
N SER A 216 -3.78 23.24 8.45
CA SER A 216 -2.85 24.22 9.04
C SER A 216 -1.49 24.25 8.35
N LEU A 217 -1.10 23.11 7.77
CA LEU A 217 0.16 22.89 7.07
C LEU A 217 0.03 22.97 5.54
N ARG A 218 -1.12 23.42 5.01
CA ARG A 218 -1.41 23.54 3.56
C ARG A 218 -0.41 24.35 2.74
N LYS A 219 0.48 25.12 3.38
CA LYS A 219 1.58 25.83 2.72
C LYS A 219 2.56 24.87 2.04
N TYR A 220 2.63 23.62 2.51
CA TYR A 220 3.45 22.57 1.90
C TYR A 220 2.62 21.82 0.85
N PRO A 221 3.02 21.80 -0.45
CA PRO A 221 2.20 21.22 -1.51
C PRO A 221 1.89 19.72 -1.34
N ALA A 222 2.81 18.96 -0.75
CA ALA A 222 2.57 17.55 -0.47
C ALA A 222 1.49 17.38 0.61
N MET A 223 1.53 18.21 1.67
CA MET A 223 0.51 18.20 2.73
C MET A 223 -0.86 18.65 2.22
N ASP A 224 -0.90 19.65 1.34
CA ASP A 224 -2.14 20.11 0.70
C ASP A 224 -2.77 18.98 -0.14
N LEU A 225 -1.96 18.22 -0.89
CA LEU A 225 -2.45 17.06 -1.63
C LEU A 225 -3.00 15.96 -0.72
N VAL A 226 -2.37 15.70 0.44
CA VAL A 226 -2.90 14.76 1.45
C VAL A 226 -4.27 15.22 1.92
N GLY A 227 -4.41 16.49 2.33
CA GLY A 227 -5.68 17.04 2.79
C GLY A 227 -6.79 17.00 1.73
N GLN A 228 -6.46 17.34 0.47
CA GLN A 228 -7.39 17.23 -0.66
C GLN A 228 -7.78 15.78 -0.93
N GLY A 229 -6.84 14.84 -0.93
CA GLY A 229 -7.11 13.42 -1.14
C GLY A 229 -8.07 12.86 -0.11
N TYR A 230 -7.78 13.04 1.18
CA TYR A 230 -8.64 12.54 2.26
C TYR A 230 -10.01 13.23 2.34
N SER A 231 -10.18 14.40 1.70
CA SER A 231 -11.49 15.03 1.55
C SER A 231 -12.41 14.32 0.56
N LEU A 232 -11.86 13.43 -0.29
CA LEU A 232 -12.62 12.63 -1.25
C LEU A 232 -13.22 11.36 -0.62
N ILE A 233 -12.73 10.94 0.55
CA ILE A 233 -13.24 9.75 1.21
C ILE A 233 -14.56 10.08 1.92
N ILE A 234 -15.62 9.36 1.56
CA ILE A 234 -16.93 9.51 2.18
C ILE A 234 -16.83 9.08 3.65
N SER A 235 -16.89 10.04 4.56
CA SER A 235 -16.99 9.77 5.99
C SER A 235 -18.43 9.45 6.36
N ILE A 236 -18.72 8.18 6.62
CA ILE A 236 -19.99 7.77 7.20
C ILE A 236 -19.82 7.85 8.73
N PRO A 237 -20.70 8.53 9.49
CA PRO A 237 -20.54 8.69 10.94
C PRO A 237 -20.40 7.39 11.75
N SER A 238 -20.77 6.24 11.16
CA SER A 238 -20.68 4.91 11.77
C SER A 238 -19.48 4.08 11.31
N ALA A 239 -18.63 4.60 10.43
CA ALA A 239 -17.45 3.91 9.92
C ALA A 239 -16.20 4.75 10.22
N GLU A 240 -15.36 4.25 11.13
CA GLU A 240 -14.04 4.84 11.38
C GLU A 240 -13.09 4.42 10.25
N LEU A 241 -12.42 5.42 9.68
CA LEU A 241 -11.39 5.23 8.65
C LEU A 241 -10.03 5.36 9.31
N TYR A 242 -9.10 4.51 8.92
CA TYR A 242 -7.75 4.49 9.48
C TYR A 242 -6.70 4.64 8.39
N LEU A 243 -5.48 4.94 8.80
CA LEU A 243 -4.35 5.18 7.89
C LEU A 243 -3.59 3.88 7.59
N TRP A 244 -4.29 2.85 7.07
CA TRP A 244 -3.77 1.49 6.93
C TRP A 244 -2.49 1.42 6.07
N ASP A 245 -2.59 1.92 4.84
CA ASP A 245 -1.49 1.88 3.88
C ASP A 245 -0.34 2.80 4.28
N VAL A 246 -0.70 3.94 4.87
CA VAL A 246 0.25 4.94 5.34
C VAL A 246 1.06 4.37 6.51
N LEU A 247 0.44 3.67 7.48
CA LEU A 247 1.16 2.99 8.55
C LEU A 247 2.11 1.93 7.99
N THR A 248 1.66 1.14 7.01
CA THR A 248 2.49 0.15 6.31
C THR A 248 3.72 0.80 5.68
N THR A 249 3.52 1.91 5.01
CA THR A 249 4.58 2.65 4.32
C THR A 249 5.55 3.31 5.30
N VAL A 250 5.06 4.02 6.31
CA VAL A 250 5.91 4.70 7.29
C VAL A 250 6.65 3.66 8.14
N SER A 251 6.05 2.52 8.50
CA SER A 251 6.75 1.45 9.25
C SER A 251 7.84 0.76 8.41
N ALA A 252 7.65 0.69 7.09
CA ALA A 252 8.70 0.26 6.17
C ALA A 252 9.87 1.24 6.11
N LEU A 253 9.65 2.53 6.35
CA LEU A 253 10.69 3.57 6.39
C LEU A 253 11.35 3.66 7.76
N TYR A 254 10.54 3.67 8.82
CA TYR A 254 10.87 3.88 10.23
C TYR A 254 10.25 2.75 11.08
N PRO A 255 10.95 1.61 11.23
CA PRO A 255 10.42 0.47 11.98
C PRO A 255 10.12 0.78 13.45
N GLU A 256 10.76 1.80 14.01
CA GLU A 256 10.59 2.23 15.40
C GLU A 256 9.22 2.85 15.71
N ILE A 257 8.37 3.11 14.70
CA ILE A 257 7.02 3.66 14.92
C ILE A 257 6.00 2.59 15.30
N VAL A 258 6.37 1.31 15.24
CA VAL A 258 5.48 0.18 15.54
C VAL A 258 6.12 -0.81 16.49
N GLU A 259 5.27 -1.47 17.28
CA GLU A 259 5.64 -2.70 17.98
C GLU A 259 5.16 -3.91 17.14
N THR A 260 5.92 -5.01 17.15
CA THR A 260 5.57 -6.22 16.41
C THR A 260 5.66 -7.49 17.26
N GLU A 261 4.72 -8.40 17.06
CA GLU A 261 4.76 -9.76 17.60
C GLU A 261 5.02 -10.77 16.47
N THR A 262 5.78 -11.83 16.78
CA THR A 262 5.89 -12.97 15.87
C THR A 262 4.69 -13.89 16.05
N ALA A 263 3.97 -14.17 14.97
CA ALA A 263 2.87 -15.11 14.95
C ALA A 263 3.02 -16.12 13.82
N HIS A 264 2.33 -17.25 13.95
CA HIS A 264 2.22 -18.23 12.87
C HIS A 264 0.80 -18.20 12.34
N ALA A 265 0.66 -17.81 11.08
CA ALA A 265 -0.62 -17.49 10.46
C ALA A 265 -0.88 -18.38 9.24
N LYS A 266 -2.15 -18.72 9.05
CA LYS A 266 -2.63 -19.47 7.90
C LYS A 266 -3.83 -18.77 7.30
N VAL A 267 -3.74 -18.42 6.02
CA VAL A 267 -4.88 -17.90 5.25
C VAL A 267 -5.84 -19.02 4.86
N ILE A 268 -7.14 -18.74 4.98
CA ILE A 268 -8.22 -19.60 4.50
C ILE A 268 -8.55 -19.22 3.04
N THR A 269 -8.73 -20.21 2.17
CA THR A 269 -8.90 -19.97 0.71
C THR A 269 -10.22 -20.47 0.15
N ASP A 270 -11.13 -20.95 0.99
CA ASP A 270 -12.42 -21.50 0.58
C ASP A 270 -13.54 -21.13 1.55
N GLY A 271 -14.78 -21.33 1.09
CA GLY A 271 -15.98 -21.01 1.84
C GLY A 271 -16.17 -19.52 2.12
N LEU A 272 -17.09 -19.21 3.04
CA LEU A 272 -17.39 -17.84 3.47
C LEU A 272 -16.24 -17.18 4.24
N ARG A 273 -15.25 -17.98 4.64
CA ARG A 273 -14.04 -17.55 5.35
C ARG A 273 -12.85 -17.26 4.42
N ALA A 274 -12.98 -17.45 3.10
CA ALA A 274 -11.88 -17.24 2.17
C ALA A 274 -11.32 -15.80 2.29
N GLY A 275 -10.03 -15.64 2.58
CA GLY A 275 -9.38 -14.35 2.85
C GLY A 275 -9.17 -14.05 4.34
N SER A 276 -9.81 -14.79 5.26
CA SER A 276 -9.54 -14.69 6.70
C SER A 276 -8.29 -15.48 7.10
N PHE A 277 -7.81 -15.28 8.33
CA PHE A 277 -6.65 -15.97 8.87
C PHE A 277 -6.98 -16.70 10.17
N ASP A 278 -6.29 -17.82 10.38
CA ASP A 278 -6.22 -18.53 11.65
C ASP A 278 -4.79 -18.46 12.20
N ARG A 279 -4.66 -18.33 13.53
CA ARG A 279 -3.40 -18.66 14.22
C ARG A 279 -3.20 -20.18 14.17
N ASP A 280 -2.11 -20.62 13.54
CA ASP A 280 -1.77 -22.03 13.36
C ASP A 280 -0.30 -22.22 13.73
N PRO A 281 0.06 -23.01 14.76
CA PRO A 281 1.46 -23.26 15.12
C PRO A 281 2.34 -23.81 13.99
N ASN A 282 1.74 -24.41 12.96
CA ASN A 282 2.44 -24.89 11.75
C ASN A 282 2.28 -23.93 10.56
N GLY A 283 1.68 -22.77 10.78
CA GLY A 283 1.45 -21.72 9.80
C GLY A 283 2.74 -20.98 9.41
N ARG A 284 2.58 -19.99 8.52
CA ARG A 284 3.68 -19.12 8.11
C ARG A 284 4.03 -18.16 9.24
N GLU A 285 5.30 -18.12 9.63
CA GLU A 285 5.81 -17.07 10.52
C GLU A 285 5.68 -15.69 9.86
N VAL A 286 5.05 -14.76 10.57
CA VAL A 286 4.86 -13.37 10.18
C VAL A 286 5.11 -12.45 11.39
N ALA A 287 5.61 -11.25 11.14
CA ALA A 287 5.64 -10.19 12.14
C ALA A 287 4.34 -9.37 12.03
N ILE A 288 3.44 -9.47 13.01
CA ILE A 288 2.22 -8.66 13.04
C ILE A 288 2.51 -7.37 13.77
N VAL A 289 2.11 -6.23 13.22
CA VAL A 289 2.10 -4.97 13.98
C VAL A 289 1.02 -5.02 15.04
N THR A 290 1.39 -4.88 16.30
CA THR A 290 0.46 -4.93 17.44
C THR A 290 0.12 -3.56 17.99
N LYS A 291 0.91 -2.54 17.63
CA LYS A 291 0.75 -1.19 18.15
C LYS A 291 1.42 -0.15 17.24
N ALA A 292 0.81 1.02 17.10
CA ALA A 292 1.40 2.18 16.44
C ALA A 292 1.72 3.29 17.45
N HIS A 293 2.97 3.76 17.47
CA HIS A 293 3.36 4.93 18.26
C HIS A 293 2.84 6.22 17.61
N LYS A 294 1.58 6.57 17.87
CA LYS A 294 0.83 7.68 17.26
C LYS A 294 1.64 8.97 17.08
N ASP A 295 2.20 9.50 18.16
CA ASP A 295 2.92 10.79 18.11
C ASP A 295 4.16 10.72 17.20
N LEU A 296 4.93 9.63 17.30
CA LEU A 296 6.10 9.42 16.46
C LEU A 296 5.71 9.18 15.00
N PHE A 297 4.61 8.46 14.75
CA PHE A 297 4.07 8.24 13.41
C PHE A 297 3.74 9.57 12.71
N PHE A 298 2.95 10.44 13.36
CA PHE A 298 2.58 11.74 12.78
C PHE A 298 3.79 12.68 12.68
N GLN A 299 4.70 12.66 13.65
CA GLN A 299 5.96 13.40 13.55
C GLN A 299 6.75 12.97 12.30
N LYS A 300 6.88 11.66 12.03
CA LYS A 300 7.58 11.17 10.83
C LYS A 300 6.86 11.52 9.54
N MET A 301 5.52 11.48 9.54
CA MET A 301 4.72 11.91 8.40
C MET A 301 4.96 13.39 8.07
N ASP A 302 4.94 14.27 9.07
CA ASP A 302 5.21 15.70 8.92
C ASP A 302 6.65 15.94 8.44
N GLU A 303 7.65 15.32 9.07
CA GLU A 303 9.06 15.41 8.66
C GLU A 303 9.27 15.06 7.17
N ILE A 304 8.48 14.13 6.62
CA ILE A 304 8.52 13.75 5.20
C ILE A 304 7.79 14.76 4.33
N LEU A 305 6.56 15.15 4.69
CA LEU A 305 5.66 15.95 3.84
C LEU A 305 5.97 17.45 3.86
N GLU A 306 6.65 17.96 4.88
CA GLU A 306 7.13 19.35 4.92
C GLU A 306 8.34 19.59 4.02
N ARG A 307 8.94 18.53 3.46
CA ARG A 307 10.08 18.66 2.56
C ARG A 307 9.67 19.35 1.27
N THR A 308 10.43 20.37 0.90
CA THR A 308 10.28 21.07 -0.38
C THR A 308 11.49 20.80 -1.28
N LYS A 309 11.32 21.02 -2.59
CA LYS A 309 12.41 21.07 -3.57
C LYS A 309 13.42 22.17 -3.25
#